data_AF-A0A6P0UTZ5-F1
#
_entry.id   AF-A0A6P0UTZ5-F1
#
_cell.length_a   1.000
_cell.length_b   1.000
_cell.length_c   1.000
_cell.angle_alpha   90.00
_cell.angle_beta   90.00
_cell.angle_gamma   90.00
#
_symmetry.space_group_name_H-M   'P 1'
#
loop_
_entity.id
_entity.type
_entity.pdbx_description
1 polymer ?
#
loop_
_entity_poly.entity_id
_entity_poly.type
_entity_poly.pdbx_seq_one_letter_code
_entity_poly.pdbx_strand_id
1 'polypeptide(L)'
;MAFTSYKHLEMLVKAFQLTYQEHDFIVESHLPLNDYFKQRFQIILREGVVDNSESAICENLIAPILTEAWYNYKDNLFTKNIKLYRISDLEELFGAVNYIF
;
A
#
# COMPACT_ATOMS: atom_id res chain seq x y z
N MET A 1 -17.74 0.82 -25.20
CA MET A 1 -18.45 2.05 -24.77
C MET A 1 -17.37 3.06 -24.39
N ALA A 2 -17.46 4.32 -24.79
CA ALA A 2 -16.39 5.28 -24.51
C ALA A 2 -16.37 5.63 -23.00
N PHE A 3 -15.18 5.62 -22.40
CA PHE A 3 -14.94 5.94 -20.99
C PHE A 3 -15.50 7.30 -20.53
N THR A 4 -15.78 8.21 -21.48
CA THR A 4 -16.36 9.53 -21.26
C THR A 4 -17.87 9.53 -20.92
N SER A 5 -18.53 8.36 -20.93
CA SER A 5 -19.98 8.26 -20.76
C SER A 5 -20.43 8.42 -19.30
N TYR A 6 -19.54 8.21 -18.32
CA TYR A 6 -19.88 8.23 -16.90
C TYR A 6 -19.24 9.44 -16.23
N LYS A 7 -20.04 10.50 -16.06
CA LYS A 7 -19.59 11.78 -15.47
C LYS A 7 -19.59 11.80 -13.94
N HIS A 8 -20.37 10.92 -13.31
CA HIS A 8 -20.57 10.90 -11.86
C HIS A 8 -20.66 9.47 -11.35
N LEU A 9 -20.12 9.24 -10.14
CA LEU A 9 -20.08 7.94 -9.46
C LEU A 9 -21.47 7.29 -9.36
N GLU A 10 -22.49 8.09 -9.05
CA GLU A 10 -23.88 7.63 -8.93
C GLU A 10 -24.41 6.95 -10.20
N MET A 11 -23.96 7.40 -11.38
CA MET A 11 -24.36 6.81 -12.66
C MET A 11 -23.77 5.40 -12.81
N LEU A 12 -22.55 5.22 -12.33
CA LEU A 12 -21.82 3.95 -12.37
C LEU A 12 -22.41 2.97 -11.34
N VAL A 13 -22.67 3.44 -10.12
CA VAL A 13 -23.33 2.67 -9.05
C VAL A 13 -24.68 2.14 -9.52
N LYS A 14 -25.49 2.97 -10.20
CA LYS A 14 -26.80 2.55 -10.75
C LYS A 14 -26.67 1.61 -11.94
N ALA A 15 -25.80 1.91 -12.90
CA ALA A 15 -25.66 1.12 -14.12
C ALA A 15 -25.15 -0.30 -13.85
N PHE A 16 -24.25 -0.45 -12.88
CA PHE A 16 -23.61 -1.72 -12.54
C PHE A 16 -24.15 -2.36 -11.26
N GLN A 17 -25.21 -1.77 -10.67
CA GLN A 17 -25.83 -2.25 -9.41
C GLN A 17 -24.80 -2.46 -8.29
N LEU A 18 -23.82 -1.56 -8.20
CA LEU A 18 -22.73 -1.67 -7.24
C LEU A 18 -23.19 -1.21 -5.86
N THR A 19 -22.56 -1.74 -4.82
CA THR A 19 -22.70 -1.21 -3.46
C THR A 19 -21.55 -0.26 -3.22
N TYR A 20 -21.83 1.04 -3.05
CA TYR A 20 -20.82 2.04 -2.69
C TYR A 20 -20.75 2.16 -1.17
N GLN A 21 -19.53 2.09 -0.63
CA GLN A 21 -19.27 2.38 0.77
C GLN A 21 -18.02 3.26 0.86
N GLU A 22 -18.17 4.40 1.52
CA GLU A 22 -17.06 5.30 1.85
C GLU A 22 -16.54 4.90 3.24
N HIS A 23 -15.26 4.58 3.32
CA HIS A 23 -14.57 4.27 4.56
C HIS A 23 -13.30 5.09 4.64
N ASP A 24 -12.90 5.47 5.86
CA ASP A 24 -11.57 5.99 6.10
C ASP A 24 -10.54 4.92 5.71
N PHE A 25 -9.90 5.12 4.57
CA PHE A 25 -8.94 4.18 4.02
C PHE A 25 -7.63 4.16 4.83
N ILE A 26 -7.30 5.30 5.44
CA ILE A 26 -6.12 5.47 6.30
C ILE A 26 -6.60 5.40 7.75
N VAL A 27 -6.47 4.22 8.34
CA VAL A 27 -6.75 4.00 9.77
C VAL A 27 -5.42 3.90 10.50
N GLU A 28 -5.28 4.63 11.61
CA GLU A 28 -4.12 4.49 12.48
C GLU A 28 -4.11 3.06 13.06
N SER A 29 -3.07 2.30 12.73
CA SER A 29 -2.92 0.91 13.17
C SER A 29 -1.70 0.79 14.07
N HIS A 30 -1.87 0.05 15.17
CA HIS A 30 -0.75 -0.26 16.04
C HIS A 30 0.09 -1.36 15.40
N LEU A 31 1.34 -1.06 15.06
CA LEU A 31 2.29 -2.01 14.50
C LEU A 31 3.17 -2.60 15.62
N PRO A 32 3.00 -3.88 15.99
CA PRO A 32 3.80 -4.50 17.03
C PRO A 32 5.23 -4.74 16.53
N LEU A 33 6.14 -3.84 16.89
CA LEU A 33 7.55 -3.97 16.55
C LEU A 33 8.24 -5.05 17.39
N ASN A 34 9.04 -5.89 16.75
CA ASN A 34 9.89 -6.88 17.42
C ASN A 34 10.92 -6.18 18.31
N ASP A 35 11.09 -6.66 19.55
CA ASP A 35 12.04 -6.07 20.51
C ASP A 35 13.51 -6.19 20.06
N TYR A 36 13.86 -7.28 19.37
CA TYR A 36 15.19 -7.43 18.76
C TYR A 36 15.44 -6.35 17.72
N PHE A 37 14.46 -6.07 16.86
CA PHE A 37 14.55 -5.00 15.87
C PHE A 37 14.71 -3.64 16.54
N LYS A 38 13.89 -3.33 17.55
CA LYS A 38 14.00 -2.06 18.29
C LYS A 38 15.39 -1.86 18.87
N GLN A 39 15.95 -2.88 19.53
CA GLN A 39 17.28 -2.79 20.14
C GLN A 39 18.37 -2.59 19.09
N ARG A 40 18.36 -3.37 18.01
CA ARG A 40 19.30 -3.23 16.90
C ARG A 40 19.20 -1.84 16.25
N PHE A 41 17.99 -1.36 16.02
CA PHE A 41 17.75 -0.07 15.40
C PHE A 41 18.23 1.10 16.28
N GLN A 42 18.02 1.01 17.60
CA GLN A 42 18.55 1.99 18.55
C GLN A 42 20.08 2.05 18.55
N ILE A 43 20.76 0.91 18.41
CA ILE A 43 22.23 0.87 18.29
C ILE A 43 22.66 1.57 17.00
N ILE A 44 22.01 1.27 15.87
CA ILE A 44 22.31 1.93 14.58
C ILE A 44 22.13 3.45 14.67
N LEU A 45 21.07 3.93 15.34
CA LEU A 45 20.83 5.37 15.51
C LEU A 45 21.86 6.07 16.41
N ARG A 46 22.44 5.35 17.38
CA ARG A 46 23.40 5.92 18.35
C ARG A 46 24.85 5.83 17.90
N GLU A 47 25.20 4.72 17.29
CA GLU A 47 26.59 4.32 17.03
C GLU A 47 26.88 4.15 15.53
N GLY A 48 25.85 3.99 14.71
CA GLY A 48 25.99 3.83 13.27
C GLY A 48 26.37 5.13 12.58
N VAL A 49 27.25 5.03 11.58
CA VAL A 49 27.51 6.13 10.65
C VAL A 49 26.49 6.02 9.52
N VAL A 50 25.27 6.44 9.80
CA VAL A 50 24.11 6.24 8.93
C VAL A 50 23.87 7.40 7.95
N ASP A 51 24.35 8.59 8.25
CA ASP A 51 24.08 9.83 7.50
C ASP A 51 25.24 10.28 6.59
N ASN A 52 26.27 9.45 6.46
CA ASN A 52 27.46 9.77 5.67
C ASN A 52 27.28 9.62 4.15
N SER A 53 26.27 8.87 3.72
CA SER A 53 25.95 8.64 2.32
C SER A 53 24.52 8.17 2.14
N GLU A 54 23.92 8.47 0.99
CA GLU A 54 22.60 7.95 0.63
C GLU A 54 22.54 6.42 0.70
N SER A 55 23.59 5.73 0.23
CA SER A 55 23.68 4.27 0.30
C SER A 55 23.63 3.75 1.73
N ALA A 56 24.31 4.39 2.67
CA ALA A 56 24.28 4.00 4.08
C ALA A 56 22.91 4.23 4.73
N ILE A 57 22.22 5.32 4.36
CA ILE A 57 20.83 5.58 4.78
C ILE A 57 19.91 4.48 4.25
N CYS A 58 20.01 4.16 2.96
CA CYS A 58 19.20 3.13 2.32
C CYS A 58 19.38 1.77 2.99
N GLU A 59 20.62 1.36 3.23
CA GLU A 59 20.95 0.04 3.74
C GLU A 59 20.68 -0.12 5.25
N ASN A 60 20.98 0.90 6.05
CA ASN A 60 20.97 0.76 7.51
C ASN A 60 19.71 1.34 8.17
N LEU A 61 18.99 2.25 7.50
CA LEU A 61 17.74 2.83 8.01
C LEU A 61 16.53 2.34 7.22
N ILE A 62 16.51 2.61 5.91
CA ILE A 62 15.30 2.41 5.10
C ILE A 62 15.00 0.92 4.93
N ALA A 63 15.95 0.12 4.46
CA ALA A 63 15.72 -1.30 4.18
C ALA A 63 15.28 -2.11 5.43
N PRO A 64 15.87 -1.93 6.63
CA PRO A 64 15.41 -2.62 7.83
C PRO A 64 13.98 -2.23 8.24
N ILE A 65 13.60 -0.96 8.13
CA ILE A 65 12.24 -0.49 8.43
C ILE A 65 11.24 -1.12 7.46
N LEU A 66 11.54 -1.08 6.15
CA LEU A 66 10.67 -1.67 5.13
C LEU A 66 10.52 -3.18 5.32
N THR A 67 11.58 -3.85 5.73
CA THR A 67 11.57 -5.29 6.00
C THR A 67 10.68 -5.62 7.20
N GLU A 68 10.80 -4.90 8.31
CA GLU A 68 9.92 -5.08 9.47
C GLU A 68 8.45 -4.76 9.15
N ALA A 69 8.21 -3.67 8.43
CA ALA A 69 6.86 -3.32 7.99
C ALA A 69 6.30 -4.46 7.13
N TRP A 70 7.06 -4.93 6.14
CA TRP A 70 6.65 -6.05 5.30
C TRP A 70 6.36 -7.31 6.12
N TYR A 71 7.20 -7.68 7.10
CA TYR A 71 6.95 -8.85 7.95
C TYR A 71 5.62 -8.75 8.71
N ASN A 72 5.24 -7.56 9.16
CA ASN A 72 3.96 -7.32 9.84
C ASN A 72 2.77 -7.38 8.88
N TYR A 73 2.95 -6.99 7.62
CA TYR A 73 1.87 -6.94 6.62
C TYR A 73 1.84 -8.13 5.66
N LYS A 74 2.81 -9.04 5.68
CA LYS A 74 2.92 -10.16 4.73
C LYS A 74 1.68 -11.06 4.66
N ASP A 75 0.93 -11.14 5.76
CA ASP A 75 -0.28 -11.96 5.85
C ASP A 75 -1.55 -11.19 5.51
N ASN A 76 -1.49 -9.85 5.43
CA ASN A 76 -2.64 -9.02 5.06
C ASN A 76 -3.06 -9.25 3.60
N LEU A 77 -4.38 -9.24 3.40
CA LEU A 77 -5.01 -9.54 2.11
C LEU A 77 -4.78 -8.44 1.06
N PHE A 78 -4.48 -7.20 1.49
CA PHE A 78 -4.25 -6.08 0.57
C PHE A 78 -3.07 -6.33 -0.39
N THR A 79 -2.01 -7.00 0.07
CA THR A 79 -0.85 -7.34 -0.77
C THR A 79 -1.02 -8.66 -1.53
N LYS A 80 -2.11 -9.40 -1.28
CA LYS A 80 -2.41 -10.66 -1.96
C LYS A 80 -3.48 -10.38 -3.01
N ASN A 81 -3.12 -10.31 -4.29
CA ASN A 81 -4.11 -10.27 -5.36
C ASN A 81 -4.91 -11.59 -5.37
N ILE A 82 -6.07 -11.60 -4.72
CA ILE A 82 -6.92 -12.80 -4.57
C ILE A 82 -7.69 -13.10 -5.87
N LYS A 83 -7.90 -12.08 -6.72
CA LYS A 83 -8.50 -12.25 -8.04
C LYS A 83 -7.45 -12.15 -9.14
N LEU A 84 -7.32 -13.23 -9.90
CA LEU A 84 -6.62 -13.26 -11.18
C LEU A 84 -7.46 -12.45 -12.19
N TYR A 85 -6.94 -11.31 -12.58
CA TYR A 85 -7.49 -10.52 -13.69
C TYR A 85 -6.86 -10.97 -14.99
N ARG A 86 -7.69 -11.12 -16.02
CA ARG A 86 -7.26 -11.38 -17.39
C ARG A 86 -6.92 -10.06 -18.07
N ILE A 87 -6.16 -10.11 -19.16
CA ILE A 87 -5.87 -8.92 -19.99
C ILE A 87 -7.16 -8.24 -20.48
N SER A 88 -8.25 -8.99 -20.65
CA SER A 88 -9.58 -8.45 -20.96
C SER A 88 -10.14 -7.52 -19.87
N ASP A 89 -9.70 -7.67 -18.63
CA ASP A 89 -10.24 -6.97 -17.46
C ASP A 89 -9.45 -5.68 -17.17
N LEU A 90 -8.40 -5.40 -17.97
CA LEU A 90 -7.57 -4.20 -17.84
C LEU A 90 -8.37 -2.91 -18.08
N GLU A 91 -9.35 -2.90 -18.99
CA GLU A 91 -10.19 -1.72 -19.22
C GLU A 91 -11.00 -1.34 -17.97
N GLU A 92 -11.54 -2.33 -17.25
CA GLU A 92 -12.25 -2.10 -15.98
C GLU A 92 -11.28 -1.68 -14.85
N LEU A 93 -10.10 -2.30 -14.78
CA LEU A 93 -9.07 -1.97 -13.80
C LEU A 93 -8.53 -0.54 -13.98
N PHE A 94 -8.24 -0.14 -15.21
CA PHE A 94 -7.81 1.23 -15.51
C PHE A 94 -8.92 2.26 -15.28
N GLY A 95 -10.19 1.87 -15.53
CA GLY A 95 -11.34 2.69 -15.17
C GLY A 95 -11.45 2.97 -13.66
N ALA A 96 -11.17 1.97 -12.82
CA ALA A 96 -11.15 2.14 -11.37
C ALA A 96 -9.96 2.97 -10.87
N VAL A 97 -8.76 2.74 -11.42
CA VAL A 97 -7.54 3.45 -11.01
C VAL A 97 -7.60 4.94 -11.39
N ASN A 98 -8.07 5.27 -12.59
CA ASN A 98 -8.20 6.66 -13.07
C ASN A 98 -9.31 7.47 -12.37
N TYR A 99 -10.07 6.83 -11.49
CA TYR A 99 -11.06 7.49 -10.65
C TYR A 99 -10.52 7.74 -9.22
N ILE A 100 -9.51 7.00 -8.79
CA ILE A 100 -8.85 7.15 -7.48
C ILE A 100 -7.74 8.21 -7.53
N PHE A 101 -7.08 8.39 -8.67
CA PHE A 101 -6.01 9.37 -8.91
C PHE A 101 -6.41 10.39 -9.96
#